data_AF-A0A9Q1B9D6-F1
#
_entry.id   AF-A0A9Q1B9D6-F1
#
_cell.length_a   1.000
_cell.length_b   1.000
_cell.length_c   1.000
_cell.angle_alpha   90.00
_cell.angle_beta   90.00
_cell.angle_gamma   90.00
#
_symmetry.space_group_name_H-M   'P 1'
#
loop_
_entity.id
_entity.type
_entity.pdbx_description
1 polymer ?
#
loop_
_entity_poly.entity_id
_entity_poly.type
_entity_poly.pdbx_seq_one_letter_code
_entity_poly.pdbx_strand_id
1 'polypeptide(L)'
;MAFVEIKEILANEVLIDVVVDSDIRWEIYRAYSKSLEEAVCISAELEAFNLAEQKKGATEKLGVRTLLDKMSETNGKANSAPSDAINDLATVMT
;
A
#
# COMPACT_ATOMS: atom_id res chain seq x y z
N MET A 1 27.76 -32.43 13.69
CA MET A 1 27.42 -31.00 13.68
C MET A 1 27.22 -30.48 12.26
N ALA A 2 28.20 -30.63 11.36
CA ALA A 2 28.11 -30.18 9.96
C ALA A 2 26.86 -30.63 9.16
N PHE A 3 26.33 -31.84 9.39
CA PHE A 3 25.15 -32.33 8.67
C PHE A 3 23.85 -31.56 8.97
N VAL A 4 23.71 -31.02 10.19
CA VAL A 4 22.52 -30.22 10.57
C VAL A 4 22.62 -28.84 9.92
N GLU A 5 23.81 -28.25 9.90
CA GLU A 5 24.07 -26.95 9.26
C GLU A 5 23.83 -27.01 7.74
N ILE A 6 24.28 -28.08 7.06
CA ILE A 6 24.05 -28.26 5.62
C ILE A 6 22.55 -28.38 5.31
N LYS A 7 21.77 -29.06 6.16
CA LYS A 7 20.32 -29.18 5.98
C LYS A 7 19.60 -27.83 6.07
N GLU A 8 19.95 -27.01 7.05
CA GLU A 8 19.38 -25.68 7.22
C GLU A 8 19.72 -24.77 6.02
N ILE A 9 20.97 -24.83 5.54
CA ILE A 9 21.39 -24.07 4.35
C ILE A 9 20.59 -24.49 3.12
N LEU A 10 20.48 -25.80 2.85
CA LEU A 10 19.72 -26.30 1.71
C LEU A 10 18.22 -25.96 1.82
N ALA A 11 17.66 -26.02 3.02
CA ALA A 11 16.26 -25.67 3.22
C ALA A 11 16.01 -24.18 2.95
N ASN A 12 16.94 -23.30 3.36
CA ASN A 12 16.89 -21.88 3.03
C ASN A 12 17.00 -21.62 1.53
N GLU A 13 17.91 -22.31 0.84
CA GLU A 13 18.04 -22.21 -0.63
C GLU A 13 16.74 -22.63 -1.33
N VAL A 14 16.13 -23.75 -0.92
CA VAL A 14 14.85 -24.21 -1.47
C VAL A 14 13.73 -23.21 -1.21
N LEU A 15 13.66 -22.63 -0.01
CA LEU A 15 12.67 -21.60 0.31
C LEU A 15 12.80 -20.40 -0.63
N ILE A 16 14.03 -19.92 -0.84
CA ILE A 16 14.29 -18.80 -1.72
C ILE A 16 13.86 -19.11 -3.16
N ASP A 17 14.17 -20.31 -3.66
CA ASP A 17 13.82 -20.71 -5.03
C ASP A 17 12.29 -20.77 -5.26
N VAL A 18 11.51 -21.13 -4.25
CA VAL A 18 10.04 -21.21 -4.37
C VAL A 18 9.32 -19.88 -4.17
N VAL A 19 9.95 -18.88 -3.52
CA VAL A 19 9.35 -17.56 -3.35
C VAL A 19 9.30 -16.84 -4.70
N VAL A 20 8.09 -16.52 -5.18
CA VAL A 20 7.88 -15.91 -6.51
C VAL A 20 8.27 -14.43 -6.52
N ASP A 21 8.06 -13.73 -5.41
CA ASP A 21 8.33 -12.29 -5.27
C ASP A 21 9.84 -12.01 -5.14
N SER A 22 10.39 -11.21 -6.06
CA SER A 22 11.82 -10.88 -6.10
C SER A 22 12.29 -10.06 -4.91
N ASP A 23 11.43 -9.20 -4.37
CA ASP A 23 11.78 -8.31 -3.27
C ASP A 23 11.81 -9.11 -1.97
N ILE A 24 10.85 -10.01 -1.78
CA ILE A 24 10.85 -10.95 -0.65
C ILE A 24 12.07 -11.87 -0.71
N ARG A 25 12.42 -12.43 -1.90
CA ARG A 25 13.65 -13.24 -2.06
C ARG A 25 14.90 -12.47 -1.67
N TRP A 26 15.04 -11.23 -2.15
CA TRP A 26 16.20 -10.40 -1.85
C TRP A 26 16.34 -10.13 -0.36
N GLU A 27 15.21 -9.91 0.32
CA GLU A 27 15.23 -9.59 1.74
C GLU A 27 15.56 -10.80 2.63
N ILE A 28 15.10 -12.00 2.25
CA ILE A 28 15.53 -13.26 2.87
C ILE A 28 17.04 -13.45 2.69
N TYR A 29 17.57 -13.23 1.46
CA TYR A 29 19.01 -13.30 1.21
C TYR A 29 19.81 -12.30 2.05
N ARG A 30 19.33 -11.06 2.18
CA ARG A 30 20.02 -10.01 2.93
C ARG A 30 19.99 -10.26 4.44
N ALA A 31 18.96 -10.92 4.95
CA ALA A 31 18.80 -11.17 6.38
C ALA A 31 19.82 -12.17 6.95
N TYR A 32 20.51 -12.96 6.13
CA TYR A 32 21.43 -14.02 6.58
C TYR A 32 20.79 -14.91 7.66
N SER A 33 19.56 -15.36 7.40
CA SER A 33 18.80 -16.19 8.31
C SER A 33 19.57 -17.46 8.69
N LYS A 34 19.69 -17.72 9.99
CA LYS A 34 20.50 -18.84 10.53
C LYS A 34 19.71 -20.14 10.60
N SER A 35 18.39 -20.06 10.44
CA SER A 35 17.48 -21.20 10.38
C SER A 35 16.42 -20.98 9.32
N LEU A 36 15.84 -22.09 8.87
CA LEU A 36 14.67 -22.08 8.00
C LEU A 36 13.48 -21.32 8.63
N GLU A 37 13.27 -21.50 9.93
CA GLU A 37 12.18 -20.85 10.66
C GLU A 37 12.27 -19.32 10.57
N GLU A 38 13.47 -18.76 10.74
CA GLU A 38 13.70 -17.32 10.63
C GLU A 38 13.41 -16.81 9.21
N ALA A 39 13.87 -17.55 8.20
CA ALA A 39 13.62 -17.21 6.80
C ALA A 39 12.13 -17.24 6.45
N VAL A 40 11.39 -18.24 6.96
CA VAL A 40 9.93 -18.36 6.78
C VAL A 40 9.21 -17.20 7.48
N CYS A 41 9.57 -16.87 8.73
CA CYS A 41 8.97 -15.74 9.44
C CYS A 41 9.14 -14.43 8.68
N ILE A 42 10.35 -14.11 8.21
CA ILE A 42 10.62 -12.90 7.42
C ILE A 42 9.74 -12.89 6.16
N SER A 43 9.66 -14.02 5.45
CA SER A 43 8.86 -14.12 4.23
C SER A 43 7.37 -13.85 4.49
N ALA A 44 6.82 -14.43 5.57
CA ALA A 44 5.42 -14.28 5.93
C ALA A 44 5.10 -12.85 6.39
N GLU A 45 6.00 -12.22 7.14
CA GLU A 45 5.86 -10.83 7.59
C GLU A 45 5.83 -9.86 6.40
N LEU A 46 6.72 -10.04 5.42
CA LEU A 46 6.77 -9.21 4.22
C LEU A 46 5.54 -9.39 3.34
N GLU A 47 5.06 -10.63 3.15
CA GLU A 47 3.83 -10.88 2.41
C GLU A 47 2.60 -10.27 3.10
N ALA A 48 2.50 -10.44 4.42
CA ALA A 48 1.43 -9.83 5.21
C ALA A 48 1.46 -8.30 5.13
N PHE A 49 2.65 -7.70 5.17
CA PHE A 49 2.83 -6.26 4.98
C PHE A 49 2.39 -5.81 3.58
N ASN A 50 2.83 -6.51 2.54
CA ASN A 50 2.45 -6.21 1.15
C ASN A 50 0.92 -6.28 0.95
N LEU A 51 0.25 -7.29 1.53
CA LEU A 51 -1.20 -7.41 1.50
C LEU A 51 -1.90 -6.25 2.23
N ALA A 52 -1.36 -5.83 3.38
CA ALA A 52 -1.89 -4.71 4.13
C ALA A 52 -1.76 -3.38 3.36
N GLU A 53 -0.60 -3.12 2.76
CA GLU A 53 -0.37 -1.91 1.96
C GLU A 53 -1.20 -1.90 0.67
N GLN A 54 -1.39 -3.05 0.02
CA GLN A 54 -2.30 -3.16 -1.13
C GLN A 54 -3.74 -2.79 -0.75
N LYS A 55 -4.23 -3.28 0.41
CA LYS A 55 -5.57 -2.95 0.91
C LYS A 55 -5.71 -1.47 1.25
N LYS A 56 -4.69 -0.87 1.87
CA LYS A 56 -4.64 0.56 2.18
C LYS A 56 -4.65 1.41 0.91
N GLY A 57 -3.78 1.10 -0.06
CA GLY A 57 -3.73 1.79 -1.35
C GLY A 57 -5.01 1.60 -2.18
N ALA A 58 -5.68 0.45 -2.08
CA ALA A 58 -7.00 0.23 -2.70
C ALA A 58 -8.08 1.12 -2.07
N THR A 59 -8.04 1.29 -0.74
CA THR A 59 -8.98 2.15 0.00
C THR A 59 -8.76 3.62 -0.36
N GLU A 60 -7.50 4.06 -0.49
CA GLU A 60 -7.15 5.42 -0.89
C GLU A 60 -7.60 5.73 -2.33
N LYS A 61 -7.37 4.80 -3.28
CA LYS A 61 -7.82 4.94 -4.67
C LYS A 61 -9.35 5.01 -4.79
N LEU A 62 -10.08 4.29 -3.93
CA LEU A 62 -11.54 4.37 -3.89
C LEU A 62 -12.03 5.72 -3.36
N GLY A 63 -11.38 6.26 -2.33
CA GLY A 63 -11.65 7.59 -1.79
C GLY A 63 -11.45 8.70 -2.81
N VAL A 64 -10.34 8.65 -3.57
CA VAL A 64 -10.06 9.61 -4.64
C VAL A 64 -11.11 9.56 -5.75
N ARG A 65 -11.52 8.36 -6.19
CA ARG A 65 -12.61 8.20 -7.18
C ARG A 65 -13.92 8.79 -6.67
N THR A 66 -14.28 8.52 -5.42
CA THR A 66 -15.53 9.03 -4.82
C THR A 66 -15.52 10.56 -4.70
N LEU A 67 -14.38 11.18 -4.38
CA LEU A 67 -14.24 12.64 -4.35
C LEU A 67 -14.29 13.26 -5.75
N LEU A 68 -13.66 12.60 -6.74
CA LEU A 68 -13.70 13.05 -8.14
C LEU A 68 -15.12 13.00 -8.71
N ASP A 69 -15.86 11.93 -8.43
CA ASP A 69 -17.27 11.79 -8.84
C ASP A 69 -18.13 12.90 -8.20
N LYS A 70 -17.94 13.19 -6.90
CA LYS A 70 -18.62 14.31 -6.22
C LYS A 70 -18.26 15.69 -6.78
N MET A 71 -17.01 15.91 -7.19
CA MET A 71 -16.59 17.16 -7.84
C MET A 71 -17.17 17.31 -9.26
N SER A 72 -17.47 16.20 -9.93
CA SER A 72 -18.12 16.24 -11.25
C SER A 72 -19.63 16.56 -11.15
N GLU A 73 -20.30 16.12 -10.08
CA GLU A 73 -21.71 16.41 -9.83
C GLU A 73 -21.97 17.87 -9.43
N THR A 74 -21.05 18.50 -8.70
CA THR A 74 -21.18 19.92 -8.31
C THR A 74 -20.94 20.88 -9.48
N ASN A 75 -20.12 20.51 -10.47
CA ASN A 75 -19.88 21.30 -11.67
C ASN A 75 -21.05 21.29 -12.67
N GLY A 76 -21.92 20.27 -12.63
CA GLY A 76 -23.11 20.20 -13.49
C GLY A 76 -24.27 21.10 -13.05
N LYS A 77 -24.24 21.64 -11.82
CA LYS A 77 -25.35 22.42 -11.24
C LYS A 77 -25.16 23.94 -11.28
N ALA A 78 -24.01 24.42 -11.76
CA ALA A 78 -23.67 25.85 -11.79
C ALA A 78 -24.11 26.60 -13.07
N ASN A 79 -24.66 25.91 -14.08
CA ASN A 79 -25.00 26.54 -15.37
C ASN A 79 -26.50 26.89 -15.56
N SER A 80 -27.29 26.96 -14.49
CA SER A 80 -28.62 27.60 -14.54
C SER A 80 -28.66 28.76 -13.54
N ALA A 81 -28.29 29.96 -13.99
CA ALA A 81 -28.46 31.20 -13.24
C ALA A 81 -29.95 31.46 -12.90
N PRO A 82 -30.23 32.21 -11.83
CA PRO A 82 -30.49 33.64 -11.99
C PRO A 82 -29.54 34.46 -11.11
N SER A 83 -28.98 35.57 -11.63
CA SER A 83 -29.46 36.94 -11.34
C SER A 83 -29.75 37.16 -9.84
N ASP A 84 -29.07 38.13 -9.24
CA ASP A 84 -29.34 38.76 -7.94
C ASP A 84 -28.38 38.37 -6.80
N ALA A 85 -27.15 38.91 -6.85
CA ALA A 85 -26.31 39.13 -5.67
C ALA A 85 -25.30 40.26 -5.92
N ILE A 86 -25.80 41.46 -6.28
CA ILE A 86 -25.01 42.70 -6.22
C ILE A 86 -25.47 43.45 -4.96
N ASN A 87 -24.82 43.15 -3.83
CA ASN A 87 -24.56 43.98 -2.64
C ASN A 87 -24.56 43.10 -1.39
N ASP A 88 -23.39 42.91 -0.78
CA ASP A 88 -23.25 42.83 0.69
C ASP A 88 -21.77 42.75 1.10
N LEU A 89 -20.96 43.75 0.71
CA LEU A 89 -19.58 43.86 1.22
C LEU A 89 -19.15 45.29 1.60
N ALA A 90 -20.10 46.19 1.87
CA ALA A 90 -19.77 47.57 2.26
C ALA A 90 -20.43 48.01 3.58
N THR A 91 -20.58 47.12 4.56
CA THR A 91 -21.10 47.50 5.90
C THR A 91 -20.40 46.79 7.07
N VAL A 92 -19.13 46.41 6.92
CA VAL A 92 -18.29 46.05 8.09
C VAL A 92 -16.89 46.63 7.92
N MET A 93 -16.78 47.96 7.74
CA MET A 93 -15.58 48.74 8.06
C MET A 93 -15.99 50.18 8.41
N THR A 94 -16.58 50.34 9.59
CA THR A 94 -16.46 51.57 10.40
C THR A 94 -16.37 51.18 11.86
#